data_AF-A0A7S3FA00-F1
#
_entry.id   AF-A0A7S3FA00-F1
#
_cell.length_a   1.000
_cell.length_b   1.000
_cell.length_c   1.000
_cell.angle_alpha   90.00
_cell.angle_beta   90.00
_cell.angle_gamma   90.00
#
_symmetry.space_group_name_H-M   'P 1'
#
loop_
_entity.id
_entity.type
_entity.pdbx_description
1 polymer ?
#
loop_
_entity_poly.entity_id
_entity_poly.type
_entity_poly.pdbx_seq_one_letter_code
_entity_poly.pdbx_strand_id
1 'polypeptide(L)'
;MLENLLCVVRGRKHIKLWHPSHGTQLYPGGGGEALFSRVSFERLDDPDFPGFRAAAQLAHDVELSAADALYLPCGWWHAVSTPPGERSISVSFWAQQPEGKACAPVERDLVGSGMEEVE
;
A
#
# COMPACT_ATOMS: atom_id res chain seq x y z
N MET A 1 -3.95 -3.82 17.51
CA MET A 1 -3.71 -3.39 16.11
C MET A 1 -4.58 -4.24 15.20
N LEU A 2 -5.17 -3.63 14.16
CA LEU A 2 -6.01 -4.35 13.20
C LEU A 2 -5.19 -4.70 11.96
N GLU A 3 -5.30 -5.95 11.55
CA GLU A 3 -4.78 -6.52 10.32
C GLU A 3 -5.88 -6.51 9.26
N ASN A 4 -5.52 -6.45 7.98
CA ASN A 4 -6.48 -6.52 6.90
C ASN A 4 -6.06 -7.55 5.83
N LEU A 5 -7.00 -8.38 5.41
CA LEU A 5 -6.88 -9.18 4.19
C LEU A 5 -7.85 -8.62 3.14
N LEU A 6 -7.30 -8.02 2.10
CA LEU A 6 -8.07 -7.46 0.99
C LEU A 6 -8.19 -8.50 -0.13
N CYS A 7 -9.40 -8.99 -0.38
CA CYS A 7 -9.68 -9.94 -1.45
C CYS A 7 -10.42 -9.27 -2.60
N VAL A 8 -9.93 -9.43 -3.83
CA VAL A 8 -10.58 -8.87 -5.03
C VAL A 8 -11.61 -9.89 -5.55
N VAL A 9 -12.88 -9.49 -5.55
CA VAL A 9 -13.99 -10.33 -6.00
C VAL A 9 -14.22 -10.19 -7.50
N ARG A 10 -14.08 -8.96 -8.04
CA ARG A 10 -14.29 -8.67 -9.46
C ARG A 10 -13.42 -7.49 -9.90
N GLY A 11 -12.97 -7.54 -11.15
CA GLY A 11 -12.19 -6.47 -11.76
C GLY A 11 -10.76 -6.46 -11.25
N ARG A 12 -10.09 -5.30 -11.39
CA ARG A 12 -8.70 -5.12 -11.00
C ARG A 12 -8.53 -3.97 -10.03
N LYS A 13 -7.51 -4.07 -9.17
CA LYS A 13 -7.08 -3.00 -8.29
C LYS A 13 -5.60 -2.75 -8.48
N HIS A 14 -5.24 -1.48 -8.49
CA HIS A 14 -3.86 -1.04 -8.39
C HIS A 14 -3.66 -0.48 -6.99
N ILE A 15 -2.67 -1.00 -6.28
CA ILE A 15 -2.39 -0.64 -4.89
C ILE A 15 -0.94 -0.21 -4.79
N LYS A 16 -0.73 1.02 -4.32
CA LYS A 16 0.59 1.47 -3.87
C LYS A 16 0.71 1.26 -2.37
N LEU A 17 1.81 0.68 -1.93
CA LEU A 17 2.08 0.36 -0.52
C LEU A 17 3.35 1.06 -0.04
N TRP A 18 3.32 1.62 1.16
CA TRP A 18 4.52 2.14 1.81
C TRP A 18 4.71 1.50 3.17
N HIS A 19 5.96 1.14 3.44
CA HIS A 19 6.38 0.68 4.75
C HIS A 19 6.06 1.74 5.83
N PRO A 20 5.65 1.35 7.05
CA PRO A 20 5.30 2.29 8.12
C PRO A 20 6.39 3.32 8.43
N SER A 21 7.68 2.99 8.23
CA SER A 21 8.80 3.92 8.43
C SER A 21 8.81 5.12 7.47
N HIS A 22 8.09 5.05 6.35
CA HIS A 22 7.97 6.14 5.38
C HIS A 22 6.72 7.02 5.62
N GLY A 23 5.96 6.74 6.68
CA GLY A 23 4.69 7.42 6.94
C GLY A 23 4.80 8.93 7.16
N THR A 24 5.93 9.42 7.69
CA THR A 24 6.11 10.86 7.90
C THR A 24 6.20 11.65 6.60
N GLN A 25 6.77 11.06 5.55
CA GLN A 25 6.85 11.66 4.21
C GLN A 25 5.54 11.54 3.41
N LEU A 26 4.54 10.87 3.96
CA LEU A 26 3.16 10.85 3.45
C LEU A 26 2.27 11.90 4.12
N TYR A 27 2.82 12.73 5.01
CA TYR A 27 2.14 13.86 5.64
C TYR A 27 0.75 13.51 6.22
N PRO A 28 0.70 12.75 7.34
CA PRO A 28 -0.54 12.38 8.02
C PRO A 28 -1.43 13.58 8.37
N GLY A 29 -2.74 13.37 8.47
CA GLY A 29 -3.72 14.40 8.86
C GLY A 29 -4.69 14.82 7.76
N GLY A 30 -4.83 14.02 6.69
CA GLY A 30 -5.79 14.25 5.63
C GLY A 30 -7.22 14.25 6.16
N GLY A 31 -8.05 15.22 5.75
CA GLY A 31 -9.43 15.32 6.23
C GLY A 31 -9.57 15.52 7.75
N GLY A 32 -8.49 15.88 8.46
CA GLY A 32 -8.47 16.02 9.92
C GLY A 32 -8.11 14.76 10.69
N GLU A 33 -7.84 13.62 10.02
CA GLU A 33 -7.51 12.36 10.67
C GLU A 33 -6.08 11.91 10.35
N ALA A 34 -5.35 11.44 11.37
CA ALA A 34 -3.96 11.00 11.23
C ALA A 34 -3.80 9.75 10.34
N LEU A 35 -4.89 9.02 10.06
CA LEU A 35 -4.88 7.80 9.25
C LEU A 35 -4.89 8.10 7.75
N PHE A 36 -5.23 9.32 7.35
CA PHE A 36 -5.23 9.73 5.95
C PHE A 36 -4.05 10.66 5.66
N SER A 37 -3.54 10.55 4.44
CA SER A 37 -2.52 11.43 3.91
C SER A 37 -3.11 12.78 3.51
N ARG A 38 -2.35 13.87 3.71
CA ARG A 38 -2.68 15.21 3.22
C ARG A 38 -2.28 15.43 1.76
N VAL A 39 -1.45 14.55 1.21
CA VAL A 39 -0.92 14.71 -0.15
C VAL A 39 -1.87 14.15 -1.21
N SER A 40 -1.85 14.74 -2.40
CA SER A 40 -2.46 14.15 -3.59
C SER A 40 -1.41 13.46 -4.44
N PHE A 41 -1.69 12.22 -4.87
CA PHE A 41 -0.80 11.44 -5.75
C PHE A 41 -0.66 12.04 -7.16
N GLU A 42 -1.55 12.95 -7.55
CA GLU A 42 -1.51 13.62 -8.86
C GLU A 42 -0.50 14.78 -8.89
N ARG A 43 -0.03 15.24 -7.71
CA ARG A 43 0.88 16.38 -7.57
C ARG A 43 2.12 16.01 -6.77
N LEU A 44 3.07 15.33 -7.42
CA LEU A 44 4.31 14.86 -6.80
C LEU A 44 5.24 16.00 -6.32
N ASP A 45 5.17 17.18 -6.94
CA ASP A 45 6.02 18.36 -6.66
C ASP A 45 5.33 19.44 -5.84
N ASP A 46 4.36 19.07 -5.00
CA ASP A 46 3.68 20.08 -4.19
C ASP A 46 4.68 20.76 -3.22
N PRO A 47 4.92 22.08 -3.31
CA PRO A 47 5.87 22.76 -2.42
C PRO A 47 5.50 22.67 -0.94
N ASP A 48 4.21 22.44 -0.62
CA ASP A 48 3.75 22.21 0.75
C ASP A 48 4.16 20.82 1.29
N PHE A 49 4.52 19.90 0.40
CA PHE A 49 4.84 18.50 0.70
C PHE A 49 6.16 18.04 0.04
N PRO A 50 7.30 18.72 0.31
CA PRO A 50 8.55 18.55 -0.45
C PRO A 50 9.16 17.13 -0.37
N GLY A 51 8.85 16.36 0.67
CA GLY A 51 9.32 14.98 0.85
C GLY A 51 8.51 13.95 0.07
N PHE A 52 7.35 14.33 -0.49
CA PHE A 52 6.44 13.38 -1.09
C PHE A 52 6.97 12.76 -2.38
N ARG A 53 7.68 13.53 -3.22
CA ARG A 53 8.34 12.99 -4.42
C ARG A 53 9.26 11.81 -4.10
N ALA A 54 10.07 11.94 -3.05
CA ALA A 54 10.97 10.88 -2.62
C ALA A 54 10.18 9.68 -2.08
N ALA A 55 9.15 9.93 -1.26
CA ALA A 55 8.27 8.88 -0.75
C ALA A 55 7.55 8.12 -1.86
N ALA A 56 7.09 8.81 -2.90
CA ALA A 56 6.40 8.20 -4.04
C ALA A 56 7.27 7.17 -4.77
N GLN A 57 8.60 7.34 -4.77
CA GLN A 57 9.56 6.38 -5.34
C GLN A 57 9.80 5.16 -4.45
N LEU A 58 9.45 5.24 -3.16
CA LEU A 58 9.58 4.14 -2.19
C LEU A 58 8.31 3.28 -2.09
N ALA A 59 7.32 3.55 -2.95
CA ALA A 59 6.09 2.77 -3.01
C ALA A 59 6.36 1.39 -3.63
N HIS A 60 5.75 0.35 -3.08
CA HIS A 60 5.57 -0.92 -3.79
C HIS A 60 4.28 -0.86 -4.59
N ASP A 61 4.38 -1.07 -5.90
CA ASP A 61 3.24 -1.14 -6.82
C ASP A 61 2.75 -2.59 -6.95
N VAL A 62 1.46 -2.80 -6.72
CA VAL A 62 0.82 -4.12 -6.77
C VAL A 62 -0.45 -4.03 -7.61
N GLU A 63 -0.54 -4.88 -8.63
CA GLU A 63 -1.80 -5.12 -9.36
C GLU A 63 -2.45 -6.40 -8.86
N LEU A 64 -3.73 -6.33 -8.52
CA LEU A 64 -4.54 -7.46 -8.10
C LEU A 64 -5.68 -7.65 -9.09
N SER A 65 -5.90 -8.88 -9.50
CA SER A 65 -7.02 -9.34 -10.32
C SER A 65 -8.06 -10.08 -9.48
N ALA A 66 -9.21 -10.38 -10.07
CA ALA A 66 -10.23 -11.19 -9.40
C ALA A 66 -9.64 -12.53 -8.92
N ALA A 67 -10.03 -12.93 -7.69
CA ALA A 67 -9.49 -14.05 -6.91
C ALA A 67 -8.13 -13.82 -6.24
N ASP A 68 -7.43 -12.71 -6.49
CA ASP A 68 -6.24 -12.35 -5.73
C ASP A 68 -6.60 -11.80 -4.35
N ALA A 69 -5.70 -12.01 -3.40
CA ALA A 69 -5.77 -11.43 -2.07
C ALA A 69 -4.44 -10.79 -1.67
N LEU A 70 -4.53 -9.66 -0.98
CA LEU A 70 -3.40 -8.94 -0.43
C LEU A 70 -3.53 -8.84 1.08
N TYR A 71 -2.53 -9.37 1.79
CA TYR A 71 -2.39 -9.13 3.21
C TYR A 71 -1.78 -7.74 3.44
N LEU A 72 -2.46 -6.92 4.22
CA LEU A 72 -2.09 -5.55 4.58
C LEU A 72 -1.81 -5.51 6.09
N PRO A 73 -0.53 -5.55 6.49
CA PRO A 73 -0.17 -5.50 7.89
C PRO A 73 -0.54 -4.15 8.52
N CYS A 74 -0.79 -4.15 9.82
CA CYS A 74 -1.11 -2.90 10.52
C CYS A 74 0.00 -1.84 10.33
N GLY A 75 -0.42 -0.59 10.14
CA GLY A 75 0.48 0.56 9.97
C GLY A 75 1.02 0.76 8.54
N TRP A 76 0.77 -0.17 7.62
CA TRP A 76 1.13 0.02 6.22
C TRP A 76 0.22 1.03 5.54
N TRP A 77 0.84 2.05 4.96
CA TRP A 77 0.13 3.04 4.16
C TRP A 77 -0.19 2.43 2.81
N HIS A 78 -1.40 2.67 2.32
CA HIS A 78 -1.84 2.12 1.05
C HIS A 78 -2.76 3.09 0.31
N ALA A 79 -2.53 3.23 -0.98
CA ALA A 79 -3.41 3.97 -1.89
C ALA A 79 -4.02 2.99 -2.86
N VAL A 80 -5.35 2.92 -2.89
CA VAL A 80 -6.10 1.95 -3.71
C VAL A 80 -6.79 2.69 -4.83
N SER A 81 -6.52 2.29 -6.07
CA SER A 81 -7.21 2.79 -7.25
C SER A 81 -7.75 1.64 -8.10
N THR A 82 -8.72 1.96 -8.95
CA THR A 82 -9.18 1.08 -10.03
C THR A 82 -8.62 1.64 -11.33
N PRO A 83 -8.12 0.80 -12.25
CA PRO A 83 -7.68 1.27 -13.56
C PRO A 83 -8.74 2.12 -14.27
N PRO A 84 -8.35 3.16 -15.04
CA PRO A 84 -9.29 4.03 -15.74
C PRO A 84 -10.25 3.24 -16.64
N GLY A 85 -11.54 3.56 -16.57
CA GLY A 85 -12.58 2.89 -17.37
C GLY A 85 -13.07 1.55 -16.82
N GLU A 86 -12.49 1.05 -15.73
CA GLU A 86 -12.89 -0.22 -15.12
C GLU A 86 -13.75 -0.04 -13.87
N ARG A 87 -14.38 -1.14 -13.45
CA ARG A 87 -15.10 -1.25 -12.17
C ARG A 87 -14.57 -2.46 -11.41
N SER A 88 -14.28 -2.27 -10.12
CA SER A 88 -13.78 -3.33 -9.26
C SER A 88 -14.64 -3.48 -7.99
N ILE A 89 -14.67 -4.70 -7.45
CA ILE A 89 -15.28 -5.02 -6.16
C ILE A 89 -14.24 -5.80 -5.36
N SER A 90 -14.00 -5.39 -4.12
CA SER A 90 -13.16 -6.12 -3.15
C SER A 90 -13.85 -6.18 -1.80
N VAL A 91 -13.47 -7.18 -1.01
CA VAL A 91 -13.90 -7.35 0.37
C VAL A 91 -12.66 -7.30 1.25
N SER A 92 -12.71 -6.46 2.30
CA SER A 92 -11.64 -6.36 3.30
C SER A 92 -12.06 -7.08 4.57
N PHE A 93 -11.23 -8.02 5.02
CA PHE A 93 -11.43 -8.73 6.29
C PHE A 93 -10.51 -8.11 7.34
N TRP A 94 -11.10 -7.41 8.30
CA TRP A 94 -10.37 -6.78 9.40
C TRP A 94 -10.40 -7.68 10.64
N ALA A 95 -9.22 -7.96 11.19
CA ALA A 95 -9.09 -8.81 12.37
C ALA A 95 -8.07 -8.23 13.36
N GLN A 96 -8.32 -8.45 14.66
CA GLN A 96 -7.35 -8.10 15.69
C GLN A 96 -6.28 -9.19 15.81
N GLN A 97 -5.00 -8.83 15.82
CA GLN A 97 -3.96 -9.80 16.15
C GLN A 97 -4.16 -10.32 17.59
N PRO A 98 -4.02 -11.64 17.82
CA PRO A 98 -3.98 -12.20 19.16
C PRO A 98 -2.81 -11.61 19.95
N GLU A 99 -3.03 -11.34 21.23
CA GLU A 99 -1.99 -10.85 22.14
C GLU A 99 -0.79 -11.82 22.17
N GLY A 100 0.43 -11.28 22.20
CA GLY A 100 1.67 -12.06 22.29
C GLY A 100 2.21 -12.61 20.96
N LYS A 101 1.50 -12.47 19.83
CA LYS A 101 2.07 -12.69 18.50
C LYS A 101 2.57 -11.36 17.94
N ALA A 102 3.88 -11.16 17.87
CA ALA A 102 4.47 -9.99 17.21
C ALA A 102 4.05 -9.95 15.73
N CYS A 103 3.93 -8.75 15.14
CA CYS A 103 3.95 -8.63 13.68
C CYS A 103 5.21 -9.34 13.18
N ALA A 104 5.09 -10.15 12.13
CA ALA A 104 6.29 -10.74 11.51
C ALA A 104 7.26 -9.59 11.19
N PRO A 105 8.57 -9.72 11.52
CA PRO A 105 9.53 -8.73 11.07
C PRO A 105 9.40 -8.61 9.56
N VAL A 106 9.29 -7.38 9.06
CA VAL A 106 9.33 -7.11 7.63
C VAL A 106 10.74 -7.46 7.17
N GLU A 107 10.96 -8.69 6.72
CA GLU A 107 12.18 -9.05 6.02
C GLU A 107 12.23 -8.21 4.75
N ARG A 108 13.22 -7.32 4.70
CA ARG A 108 13.72 -6.80 3.44
C ARG A 108 14.29 -8.00 2.69
N ASP A 109 13.99 -8.10 1.40
CA ASP A 109 14.59 -9.03 0.43
C ASP A 109 13.77 -10.28 0.10
N LEU A 110 12.75 -10.12 -0.75
CA LEU A 110 12.36 -11.11 -1.76
C LEU A 110 11.84 -10.40 -3.04
N VAL A 111 12.67 -9.57 -3.67
CA VAL A 111 12.58 -9.35 -5.12
C VAL A 111 13.75 -10.11 -5.72
N GLY A 112 13.42 -11.19 -6.42
CA GLY A 112 14.33 -12.27 -6.77
C GLY A 112 15.50 -11.82 -7.65
N SER A 113 16.68 -12.31 -7.26
CA SER A 113 17.70 -12.74 -8.21
C SER A 113 17.07 -13.74 -9.17
N GLY A 114 17.07 -13.45 -10.47
CA GLY A 114 16.53 -14.37 -11.47
C GLY A 114 16.18 -13.73 -12.81
N MET A 115 17.11 -13.01 -13.43
CA MET A 115 17.15 -12.88 -14.88
C MET A 115 18.54 -13.35 -15.32
N GLU A 116 18.63 -14.65 -15.62
CA GLU A 116 19.71 -15.19 -16.44
C GLU A 116 19.58 -14.56 -17.84
N GLU A 117 20.64 -13.87 -18.26
CA GLU A 117 20.85 -13.55 -19.66
C GLU A 117 21.06 -14.87 -20.42
N VAL A 118 20.15 -15.18 -21.34
CA VAL A 118 20.33 -16.23 -22.34
C VAL A 118 20.50 -15.54 -23.69
N GLU A 119 21.77 -15.59 -24.12
CA GLU A 119 22.37 -15.42 -25.47
C GLU A 119 22.15 -14.11 -26.26
#